data_AF-A0A151WH63-F1
#
_entry.id   AF-A0A151WH63-F1
#
_cell.length_a   1.000
_cell.length_b   1.000
_cell.length_c   1.000
_cell.angle_alpha   90.00
_cell.angle_beta   90.00
_cell.angle_gamma   90.00
#
_symmetry.space_group_name_H-M   'P 1'
#
loop_
_entity.id
_entity.type
_entity.pdbx_description
1 polymer ?
#
loop_
_entity_poly.entity_id
_entity_poly.type
_entity_poly.pdbx_seq_one_letter_code
_entity_poly.pdbx_strand_id
1 'polypeptide(L)'
;MQRVRKNTSADTTPDTAVSSHLKTKESILEFWENKKLTMPELYKLSKIILAAPATQVSVERLFSALKFILSLLRSNLSKELVNDILVVRCNHF
;
A
#
# COMPACT_ATOMS: atom_id res chain seq x y z
N MET A 1 27.22 -53.33 35.21
CA MET A 1 25.91 -52.95 35.75
C MET A 1 25.22 -52.01 34.76
N GLN A 2 24.02 -52.35 34.31
CA GLN A 2 23.19 -51.60 33.35
C GLN A 2 22.52 -50.36 33.99
N ARG A 3 22.19 -49.35 33.15
CA ARG A 3 20.87 -48.67 32.99
C ARG A 3 21.09 -47.33 32.25
N VAL A 4 20.22 -46.76 31.43
CA VAL A 4 18.95 -47.08 30.74
C VAL A 4 18.77 -45.93 29.74
N ARG A 5 18.24 -46.20 28.54
CA ARG A 5 17.92 -45.20 27.51
C ARG A 5 16.92 -44.16 28.05
N LYS A 6 17.15 -42.88 27.75
CA LYS A 6 16.08 -41.89 27.61
C LYS A 6 16.29 -41.13 26.31
N ASN A 7 15.49 -41.50 25.33
CA ASN A 7 15.30 -40.77 24.09
C ASN A 7 14.34 -39.63 24.45
N THR A 8 14.75 -38.39 24.26
CA THR A 8 13.81 -37.27 24.24
C THR A 8 14.21 -36.41 23.07
N SER A 9 13.45 -36.60 22.00
CA SER A 9 13.45 -35.76 20.82
C SER A 9 13.20 -34.32 21.28
N ALA A 10 14.25 -33.54 21.39
CA ALA A 10 14.12 -32.10 21.24
C ALA A 10 13.84 -31.89 19.76
N ASP A 11 12.56 -31.76 19.45
CA ASP A 11 12.03 -31.31 18.19
C ASP A 11 12.54 -29.89 17.97
N THR A 12 13.78 -29.78 17.46
CA THR A 12 14.24 -28.56 16.83
C THR A 12 13.51 -28.52 15.49
N THR A 13 12.24 -28.11 15.49
CA THR A 13 11.60 -27.64 14.28
C THR A 13 12.47 -26.49 13.79
N PRO A 14 13.11 -26.60 12.62
CA PRO A 14 13.77 -25.45 12.06
C PRO A 14 12.67 -24.46 11.75
N ASP A 15 12.65 -23.33 12.49
CA ASP A 15 11.91 -22.11 12.19
C ASP A 15 12.43 -21.47 10.89
N THR A 16 12.56 -22.29 9.85
CA THR A 16 12.62 -21.83 8.48
C THR A 16 11.21 -21.38 8.18
N ALA A 17 10.88 -20.16 8.59
CA ALA A 17 9.83 -19.37 7.99
C ALA A 17 10.15 -19.34 6.50
N VAL A 18 9.60 -20.29 5.75
CA VAL A 18 9.67 -20.34 4.30
C VAL A 18 9.06 -19.02 3.87
N SER A 19 9.92 -18.08 3.50
CA SER A 19 9.54 -16.81 2.91
C SER A 19 8.84 -17.14 1.60
N SER A 20 7.54 -17.39 1.67
CA SER A 20 6.68 -17.53 0.51
C SER A 20 6.53 -16.14 -0.10
N HIS A 21 7.56 -15.73 -0.85
CA HIS A 21 7.52 -14.49 -1.61
C HIS A 21 6.26 -14.49 -2.48
N LEU A 22 5.52 -13.38 -2.46
CA LEU A 22 4.40 -13.15 -3.36
C LEU A 22 4.90 -13.32 -4.80
N LYS A 23 4.21 -14.14 -5.59
CA LYS A 23 4.57 -14.32 -6.99
C LYS A 23 4.33 -12.99 -7.70
N THR A 24 5.17 -12.66 -8.69
CA THR A 24 5.13 -11.38 -9.41
C THR A 24 3.77 -11.07 -10.08
N LYS A 25 2.93 -12.08 -10.30
CA LYS A 25 1.59 -11.93 -10.91
C LYS A 25 0.45 -11.78 -9.90
N GLU A 26 0.72 -11.91 -8.61
CA GLU A 26 -0.32 -11.83 -7.58
C GLU A 26 -0.49 -10.39 -7.12
N SER A 27 -1.74 -9.92 -7.05
CA SER A 27 -2.05 -8.60 -6.51
C SER A 27 -1.86 -8.59 -5.00
N ILE A 28 -1.03 -7.67 -4.50
CA ILE A 28 -0.83 -7.50 -3.06
C ILE A 28 -2.13 -7.13 -2.33
N LEU A 29 -3.07 -6.48 -3.02
CA LEU A 29 -4.38 -6.15 -2.47
C LEU A 29 -5.22 -7.41 -2.23
N GLU A 30 -5.23 -8.34 -3.19
CA GLU A 30 -5.95 -9.62 -3.07
C GLU A 30 -5.34 -10.51 -1.98
N PHE A 31 -4.00 -10.50 -1.86
CA PHE A 31 -3.30 -11.21 -0.79
C PHE A 31 -3.74 -10.75 0.61
N TRP A 32 -3.82 -9.43 0.82
CA TRP A 32 -4.27 -8.88 2.10
C TRP A 32 -5.76 -9.12 2.34
N GLU A 33 -6.61 -9.04 1.30
CA GLU A 33 -8.05 -9.34 1.44
C GLU A 33 -8.28 -10.79 1.90
N ASN A 34 -7.52 -11.74 1.35
CA ASN A 34 -7.58 -13.14 1.76
C ASN A 34 -7.10 -13.39 3.20
N LYS A 35 -6.28 -12.50 3.77
CA LYS A 35 -5.75 -12.61 5.15
C LYS A 35 -6.56 -11.83 6.19
N LYS A 36 -7.65 -11.20 5.79
CA LYS A 36 -8.51 -10.37 6.66
C LYS A 36 -9.03 -11.08 7.90
N LEU A 37 -9.41 -12.35 7.77
CA LEU A 37 -9.96 -13.15 8.87
C LEU A 37 -8.86 -13.74 9.76
N THR A 38 -7.70 -14.07 9.19
CA THR A 38 -6.58 -14.70 9.91
C THR A 38 -5.77 -13.67 10.69
N MET A 39 -5.60 -12.47 10.16
CA MET A 39 -4.73 -11.43 10.71
C MET A 39 -5.39 -10.03 10.61
N PRO A 40 -6.44 -9.76 11.40
CA PRO A 40 -7.25 -8.54 11.25
C PRO A 40 -6.47 -7.25 11.52
N GLU A 41 -5.57 -7.25 12.51
CA GLU A 41 -4.75 -6.07 12.85
C GLU A 41 -3.73 -5.76 11.76
N LEU A 42 -3.08 -6.78 11.19
CA LEU A 42 -2.11 -6.60 10.13
C LEU A 42 -2.78 -6.18 8.81
N TYR A 43 -4.00 -6.65 8.55
CA TYR A 43 -4.82 -6.20 7.42
C TYR A 43 -5.23 -4.72 7.55
N LYS A 44 -5.56 -4.24 8.77
CA LYS A 44 -5.83 -2.81 8.98
C LYS A 44 -4.58 -1.97 8.69
N LEU A 45 -3.41 -2.42 9.17
CA LEU A 45 -2.15 -1.73 8.94
C LEU A 45 -1.77 -1.72 7.46
N SER A 46 -1.92 -2.84 6.76
CA SER A 46 -1.59 -2.93 5.34
C SER A 46 -2.45 -1.99 4.50
N LYS A 47 -3.73 -1.83 4.82
CA LYS A 47 -4.59 -0.83 4.17
C LYS A 47 -4.09 0.60 4.34
N ILE A 48 -3.62 0.96 5.52
CA ILE A 48 -3.09 2.31 5.78
C ILE A 48 -1.81 2.53 4.97
N ILE A 49 -0.89 1.55 5.01
CA ILE A 49 0.40 1.63 4.31
C ILE A 49 0.21 1.66 2.79
N LEU A 50 -0.70 0.84 2.25
CA LEU A 50 -0.98 0.78 0.81
C LEU A 50 -1.79 1.98 0.32
N ALA A 51 -2.56 2.63 1.19
CA ALA A 51 -3.25 3.89 0.87
C ALA A 51 -2.30 5.09 0.88
N ALA A 52 -1.17 5.00 1.58
CA ALA A 52 -0.17 6.05 1.57
C ALA A 52 0.50 6.10 0.18
N PRO A 53 0.41 7.21 -0.56
CA PRO A 53 1.10 7.33 -1.84
C PRO A 53 2.60 7.27 -1.60
N ALA A 54 3.26 6.26 -2.18
CA ALA A 54 4.71 6.08 -2.04
C ALA A 54 5.52 7.14 -2.80
N THR A 55 4.91 7.93 -3.68
CA THR A 55 5.60 8.86 -4.57
C THR A 55 4.96 10.24 -4.59
N GLN A 56 5.79 11.28 -4.76
CA GLN A 56 5.38 12.69 -4.88
C GLN A 56 4.70 13.00 -6.24
N VAL A 57 4.63 12.03 -7.15
CA VAL A 57 4.17 12.22 -8.53
C VAL A 57 2.73 12.76 -8.60
N SER A 58 1.87 12.43 -7.63
CA SER A 58 0.51 12.97 -7.55
C SER A 58 0.49 14.49 -7.35
N VAL A 59 1.38 15.01 -6.50
CA VAL A 59 1.52 16.44 -6.21
C VAL A 59 2.10 17.15 -7.43
N GLU A 60 3.10 16.58 -8.09
CA GLU A 60 3.68 17.16 -9.31
C GLU A 60 2.66 17.25 -10.45
N ARG A 61 1.84 16.20 -10.61
CA ARG A 61 0.73 16.21 -11.57
C ARG A 61 -0.29 17.31 -11.25
N LEU A 62 -0.63 17.49 -9.97
CA LEU A 62 -1.52 18.54 -9.51
C LEU A 62 -0.96 19.94 -9.78
N PHE A 63 0.30 20.19 -9.44
CA PHE A 63 0.96 21.48 -9.69
C PHE A 63 1.13 21.78 -11.18
N SER A 64 1.41 20.76 -12.00
CA SER A 64 1.46 20.90 -13.45
C SER A 64 0.08 21.29 -14.01
N ALA A 65 -0.99 20.62 -13.57
CA ALA A 65 -2.36 20.96 -13.95
C ALA A 65 -2.76 22.37 -13.48
N LEU A 66 -2.36 22.75 -12.26
CA LEU A 66 -2.59 24.08 -11.71
C LEU A 66 -1.89 25.17 -12.52
N LYS A 67 -0.63 24.94 -12.91
CA LYS A 67 0.13 25.85 -13.77
C LYS A 67 -0.54 26.08 -15.13
N PHE A 68 -1.20 25.05 -15.66
CA PHE A 68 -1.98 25.17 -16.90
C PHE A 68 -3.25 26.01 -16.70
N ILE A 69 -3.97 25.82 -15.59
CA ILE A 69 -5.23 26.53 -15.30
C ILE A 69 -4.99 28.02 -14.97
N LEU A 70 -3.92 28.33 -14.23
CA LEU A 70 -3.55 29.67 -13.77
C LEU A 70 -2.55 30.39 -14.69
N SER A 71 -2.55 30.05 -16.00
CA SER A 71 -1.71 30.75 -16.98
C SER A 71 -1.89 32.28 -16.91
N LEU A 72 -0.85 33.04 -17.29
CA LEU A 72 -0.77 34.51 -17.14
C LEU A 72 -1.98 35.28 -17.69
N LEU A 73 -2.72 34.71 -18.66
CA LEU A 73 -3.92 35.29 -19.27
C LEU A 73 -5.24 34.93 -18.55
N ARG A 74 -5.19 34.08 -17.51
CA ARG A 74 -6.35 33.52 -16.77
C ARG A 74 -6.20 33.67 -15.25
N SER A 75 -5.55 34.72 -14.78
CA SER A 75 -5.27 34.97 -13.36
C SER A 75 -6.47 35.49 -12.55
N ASN A 76 -7.58 35.88 -13.20
CA ASN A 76 -8.80 36.37 -12.54
C ASN A 76 -9.85 35.28 -12.28
N LEU A 77 -9.43 34.05 -11.95
CA LEU A 77 -10.38 33.03 -11.50
C LEU A 77 -10.62 33.11 -10.00
N SER A 78 -11.87 32.90 -9.58
CA SER A 78 -12.19 32.69 -8.17
C SER A 78 -11.57 31.37 -7.68
N LYS A 79 -11.23 31.33 -6.39
CA LYS A 79 -10.55 30.17 -5.78
C LYS A 79 -11.40 28.91 -5.87
N GLU A 80 -12.72 29.09 -5.73
CA GLU A 80 -13.74 28.06 -5.80
C GLU A 80 -13.77 27.42 -7.19
N LEU A 81 -13.77 28.25 -8.25
CA LEU A 81 -13.78 27.76 -9.63
C LEU A 81 -12.49 27.03 -9.99
N VAL A 82 -11.33 27.50 -9.50
CA VAL A 82 -10.06 26.77 -9.69
C VAL A 82 -10.12 25.40 -9.03
N ASN A 83 -10.65 25.31 -7.82
CA ASN A 83 -10.79 24.04 -7.11
C ASN A 83 -11.73 23.07 -7.84
N ASP A 84 -12.88 23.56 -8.33
CA ASP A 84 -13.83 22.74 -9.09
C ASP A 84 -13.19 22.19 -10.38
N ILE A 85 -12.44 23.02 -11.10
CA ILE A 85 -11.71 22.59 -12.31
C ILE A 85 -10.63 21.57 -11.97
N LEU A 86 -9.89 21.75 -10.87
CA LEU A 86 -8.88 20.80 -10.42
C LEU A 86 -9.50 19.45 -10.07
N VAL A 87 -10.61 19.43 -9.32
CA VAL A 87 -11.31 18.19 -8.94
C VAL A 87 -11.78 17.44 -10.19
N VAL A 88 -12.38 18.14 -11.15
CA VAL A 88 -12.84 17.50 -12.40
C VAL A 88 -11.66 16.95 -13.21
N ARG A 89 -10.56 17.70 -13.34
CA ARG A 89 -9.39 17.28 -14.16
C ARG A 89 -8.54 16.21 -13.51
N CYS A 90 -8.37 16.24 -12.19
CA CYS A 90 -7.55 15.26 -11.47
C CYS A 90 -8.27 13.92 -11.27
N ASN A 91 -9.60 13.89 -11.41
CA ASN A 91 -10.42 12.68 -11.28
C ASN A 91 -10.95 12.14 -12.62
N HIS A 92 -10.65 12.80 -13.75
CA HIS A 92 -10.99 12.26 -15.06
C HIS A 92 -9.99 11.16 -15.42
N PHE A 93 -10.48 9.91 -15.49
CA PHE A 93 -9.75 8.71 -15.90
C PHE A 93 -9.76 8.52 -17.41
#